data_AF-A0A9X4HFP6-F1
#
_entry.id   AF-A0A9X4HFP6-F1
#
_cell.length_a   1.000
_cell.length_b   1.000
_cell.length_c   1.000
_cell.angle_alpha   90.00
_cell.angle_beta   90.00
_cell.angle_gamma   90.00
#
_symmetry.space_group_name_H-M   'P 1'
#
loop_
_entity.id
_entity.type
_entity.pdbx_description
1 polymer ?
#
loop_
_entity_poly.entity_id
_entity_poly.type
_entity_poly.pdbx_seq_one_letter_code
_entity_poly.pdbx_strand_id
1 'polypeptide(L)'
;MKRLIGGQPLYSKDALVFSNASVICVGNRGKSITYQIKSEHGNVGVLNENEIEEWFDLHRTDENEVEPRLSATPGSGFSLMVNEAHAANIKTIVPVELYSIESNENDVCSFNVHSKNWTRFSELLCLRDRI
;
A
#
# COMPACT_ATOMS: atom_id res chain seq x y z
N MET A 1 -13.75 -5.85 2.88
CA MET A 1 -12.99 -5.00 1.92
C MET A 1 -11.95 -5.84 1.15
N LYS A 2 -11.33 -5.32 0.07
CA LYS A 2 -10.15 -6.01 -0.52
C LYS A 2 -8.99 -5.90 0.47
N ARG A 3 -8.17 -6.96 0.60
CA ARG A 3 -7.01 -6.95 1.50
C ARG A 3 -6.06 -5.82 1.11
N LEU A 4 -5.76 -4.92 2.04
CA LEU A 4 -4.79 -3.86 1.81
C LEU A 4 -3.37 -4.41 1.70
N ILE A 5 -2.49 -3.57 1.16
CA ILE A 5 -1.07 -3.86 0.99
C ILE A 5 -0.24 -2.79 1.69
N GLY A 6 1.05 -3.06 1.89
CA GLY A 6 1.99 -2.09 2.41
C GLY A 6 1.97 -0.79 1.61
N GLY A 7 2.06 0.33 2.32
CA GLY A 7 2.00 1.68 1.79
C GLY A 7 0.59 2.22 1.52
N GLN A 8 -0.48 1.41 1.65
CA GLN A 8 -1.83 1.89 1.37
C GLN A 8 -2.15 3.12 2.25
N PRO A 9 -2.50 4.28 1.67
CA PRO A 9 -2.93 5.44 2.43
C PRO A 9 -4.29 5.18 3.09
N LEU A 10 -4.45 5.71 4.29
CA LEU A 10 -5.67 5.65 5.09
C LEU A 10 -6.02 7.09 5.48
N TYR A 11 -7.14 7.58 4.99
CA TYR A 11 -7.62 8.93 5.23
C TYR A 11 -8.63 8.90 6.36
N SER A 12 -8.40 9.66 7.42
CA SER A 12 -9.29 9.61 8.57
C SER A 12 -10.65 10.24 8.26
N LYS A 13 -11.73 9.55 8.62
CA LYS A 13 -13.09 10.11 8.60
C LYS A 13 -13.34 11.08 9.76
N ASP A 14 -12.58 10.94 10.84
CA ASP A 14 -12.62 11.84 11.99
C ASP A 14 -11.20 12.12 12.50
N ALA A 15 -10.68 13.27 12.10
CA ALA A 15 -9.35 13.76 12.46
C ALA A 15 -9.14 13.96 13.97
N LEU A 16 -10.22 14.03 14.77
CA LEU A 16 -10.13 14.15 16.23
C LEU A 16 -9.84 12.81 16.91
N VAL A 17 -10.19 11.69 16.25
CA VAL A 17 -9.99 10.34 16.78
C VAL A 17 -8.73 9.73 16.19
N PHE A 18 -8.60 9.76 14.86
CA PHE A 18 -7.44 9.26 14.14
C PHE A 18 -6.90 10.34 13.22
N SER A 19 -5.59 10.52 13.17
CA SER A 19 -4.96 11.24 12.06
C SER A 19 -4.91 10.34 10.82
N ASN A 20 -4.55 10.90 9.67
CA ASN A 20 -4.22 10.07 8.50
C ASN A 20 -3.09 9.09 8.84
N ALA A 21 -3.09 7.97 8.12
CA ALA A 21 -2.14 6.90 8.34
C ALA A 21 -1.77 6.19 7.04
N SER A 22 -0.83 5.26 7.12
CA SER A 22 -0.51 4.33 6.06
C SER A 22 -0.32 2.92 6.60
N VAL A 23 -0.68 1.92 5.80
CA VAL A 23 -0.44 0.51 6.14
C VAL A 23 1.05 0.21 6.05
N ILE A 24 1.63 -0.41 7.08
CA ILE A 24 3.02 -0.87 7.09
C ILE A 24 3.09 -2.37 6.84
N CYS A 25 2.20 -3.14 7.47
CA CYS A 25 2.25 -4.60 7.46
C CYS A 25 0.84 -5.19 7.59
N VAL A 26 0.65 -6.40 7.04
CA VAL A 26 -0.64 -7.10 7.05
C VAL A 26 -0.48 -8.48 7.68
N GLY A 27 -1.00 -8.62 8.90
CA GLY A 27 -1.03 -9.86 9.65
C GLY A 27 -2.37 -10.58 9.59
N ASN A 28 -2.45 -11.71 10.27
CA ASN A 28 -3.71 -12.36 10.61
C ASN A 28 -3.71 -12.67 12.12
N ARG A 29 -4.81 -12.37 12.81
CA ARG A 29 -5.04 -12.76 14.21
C ARG A 29 -6.23 -13.70 14.26
N GLY A 30 -5.95 -15.00 14.29
CA GLY A 30 -6.98 -16.04 14.14
C GLY A 30 -7.57 -16.03 12.73
N LYS A 31 -8.89 -15.82 12.62
CA LYS A 31 -9.60 -15.73 11.33
C LYS A 31 -9.68 -14.30 10.77
N SER A 32 -9.25 -13.30 11.53
CA SER A 32 -9.37 -11.89 11.16
C SER A 32 -8.06 -11.35 10.60
N ILE A 33 -8.17 -10.52 9.55
CA ILE A 33 -7.04 -9.77 9.01
C ILE A 33 -6.77 -8.58 9.92
N THR A 34 -5.50 -8.32 10.20
CA THR A 34 -5.05 -7.18 11.00
C THR A 34 -4.02 -6.37 10.23
N TYR A 35 -4.12 -5.06 10.32
CA TYR A 35 -3.26 -4.10 9.66
C TYR A 35 -2.45 -3.35 10.70
N GLN A 36 -1.13 -3.41 10.58
CA GLN A 36 -0.27 -2.48 11.29
C GLN A 36 -0.21 -1.18 10.50
N ILE A 37 -0.53 -0.07 11.14
CA ILE A 37 -0.61 1.25 10.51
C ILE A 37 0.36 2.21 11.19
N LYS A 38 0.89 3.17 10.42
CA LYS A 38 1.66 4.31 10.92
C LYS A 38 0.87 5.58 10.71
N SER A 39 0.62 6.33 11.77
CA SER A 39 0.02 7.66 11.66
C SER A 39 1.01 8.66 11.05
N GLU A 40 0.50 9.78 10.52
CA GLU A 40 1.35 10.89 10.03
C GLU A 40 2.26 11.48 11.13
N HIS A 41 1.89 11.31 12.40
CA HIS A 41 2.73 11.69 13.55
C HIS A 41 3.73 10.60 13.98
N GLY A 42 3.79 9.48 13.26
CA GLY A 42 4.72 8.39 13.51
C GLY A 42 4.26 7.36 14.54
N ASN A 43 3.03 7.47 15.06
CA ASN A 43 2.49 6.48 16.00
C ASN A 43 2.15 5.20 15.25
N VAL A 44 2.46 4.05 15.84
CA VAL A 44 2.18 2.74 15.25
C VAL A 44 1.06 2.05 16.01
N GLY A 45 0.02 1.63 15.28
CA GLY A 45 -1.14 0.93 15.81
C GLY A 45 -1.41 -0.36 15.04
N VAL A 46 -2.21 -1.25 15.63
CA VAL A 46 -2.72 -2.45 14.95
C VAL A 46 -4.23 -2.43 15.00
N LEU A 47 -4.87 -2.42 13.83
CA LEU A 47 -6.32 -2.39 13.67
C LEU A 47 -6.77 -3.61 12.87
N ASN A 48 -7.98 -4.09 13.12
CA ASN A 48 -8.62 -5.11 12.30
C ASN A 48 -9.33 -4.48 11.09
N GLU A 49 -9.79 -5.31 10.15
CA GLU A 49 -10.48 -4.84 8.94
C GLU A 49 -11.72 -3.98 9.23
N ASN A 50 -12.53 -4.34 10.24
CA ASN A 50 -13.73 -3.57 10.57
C ASN A 50 -13.36 -2.19 11.12
N GLU A 51 -12.32 -2.10 11.95
CA GLU A 51 -11.82 -0.81 12.47
C GLU A 51 -11.27 0.06 11.34
N ILE A 52 -10.60 -0.53 10.34
CA ILE A 52 -10.15 0.23 9.17
C ILE A 52 -11.34 0.76 8.37
N GLU A 53 -12.33 -0.10 8.06
CA GLU A 53 -13.54 0.29 7.33
C GLU A 53 -14.37 1.34 8.09
N GLU A 54 -14.39 1.27 9.42
CA GLU A 54 -15.10 2.22 10.27
C GLU A 54 -14.45 3.61 10.23
N TRP A 55 -13.14 3.69 10.48
CA TRP A 55 -12.45 4.95 10.75
C TRP A 55 -11.78 5.61 9.55
N PHE A 56 -11.55 4.88 8.47
CA PHE A 56 -10.77 5.38 7.35
C PHE A 56 -11.46 5.23 5.99
N ASP A 57 -11.27 6.23 5.14
CA ASP A 57 -11.47 6.13 3.71
C ASP A 57 -10.15 5.73 3.02
N LEU A 58 -10.24 4.93 1.96
CA LEU A 58 -9.07 4.47 1.20
C LEU A 58 -8.61 5.47 0.13
N HIS A 59 -9.48 6.42 -0.20
CA HIS A 59 -9.29 7.42 -1.24
C HIS A 59 -9.84 8.75 -0.72
N ARG A 60 -9.27 9.87 -1.17
CA ARG A 60 -9.90 11.16 -0.93
C ARG A 60 -11.12 11.32 -1.83
N THR A 61 -12.11 12.08 -1.38
CA THR A 61 -13.40 12.25 -2.07
C THR A 61 -13.26 12.94 -3.44
N ASP A 62 -12.14 13.62 -3.68
CA ASP A 62 -11.81 14.41 -4.87
C ASP A 62 -10.75 13.78 -5.79
N GLU A 63 -10.20 12.62 -5.42
CA GLU A 63 -9.16 11.93 -6.21
C GLU A 63 -9.78 10.81 -7.07
N ASN A 64 -9.25 10.64 -8.28
CA ASN A 64 -9.58 9.48 -9.11
C ASN A 64 -9.10 8.20 -8.40
N GLU A 65 -10.00 7.25 -8.21
CA GLU A 65 -9.68 5.97 -7.61
C GLU A 65 -8.72 5.19 -8.51
N VAL A 66 -7.45 5.13 -8.09
CA VAL A 66 -6.43 4.28 -8.71
C VAL A 66 -6.19 3.10 -7.77
N GLU A 67 -6.96 2.04 -7.97
CA GLU A 67 -6.72 0.79 -7.25
C GLU A 67 -5.31 0.23 -7.59
N PRO A 68 -4.58 -0.31 -6.61
CA PRO A 68 -3.32 -0.99 -6.86
C PRO A 68 -3.48 -2.14 -7.85
N ARG A 69 -2.67 -2.15 -8.91
CA ARG A 69 -2.68 -3.20 -9.94
C ARG A 69 -1.30 -3.81 -10.12
N LEU A 70 -1.24 -5.13 -10.04
CA LEU A 70 -0.04 -5.90 -10.31
C LEU A 70 -0.12 -6.51 -11.71
N SER A 71 0.95 -6.39 -12.49
CA SER A 71 1.09 -7.05 -13.78
C SER A 71 2.46 -7.70 -13.92
N ALA A 72 2.51 -8.85 -14.59
CA ALA A 72 3.78 -9.45 -14.99
C ALA A 72 4.32 -8.74 -16.23
N THR A 73 5.61 -8.45 -16.24
CA THR A 73 6.30 -7.86 -17.38
C THR A 73 7.11 -8.96 -18.09
N PRO A 74 6.74 -9.33 -19.33
CA PRO A 74 7.38 -10.44 -20.03
C PRO A 74 8.90 -10.29 -20.10
N GLY A 75 9.61 -11.28 -19.53
CA GLY A 75 11.08 -11.34 -19.55
C GLY A 75 11.81 -10.42 -18.59
N SER A 76 11.14 -9.53 -17.85
CA SER A 76 11.79 -8.51 -17.00
C SER A 76 11.35 -8.55 -15.53
N GLY A 77 10.15 -9.02 -15.21
CA GLY A 77 9.69 -9.16 -13.82
C GLY A 77 8.23 -8.75 -13.62
N PHE A 78 8.00 -7.77 -12.76
CA PHE A 78 6.68 -7.37 -12.27
C PHE A 78 6.55 -5.85 -12.24
N SER A 79 5.33 -5.35 -12.46
CA SER A 79 5.00 -3.93 -12.34
C SER A 79 3.81 -3.73 -11.40
N LEU A 80 4.01 -2.93 -10.35
CA LEU A 80 2.96 -2.51 -9.42
C LEU A 80 2.59 -1.06 -9.70
N MET A 81 1.36 -0.85 -10.16
CA MET A 81 0.78 0.46 -10.44
C MET A 81 -0.07 0.93 -9.25
N VAL A 82 0.15 2.17 -8.80
CA VAL A 82 -0.56 2.80 -7.67
C VAL A 82 -0.66 4.32 -7.89
N ASN A 83 -1.48 5.03 -7.10
CA ASN A 83 -1.44 6.50 -7.08
C ASN A 83 -0.17 7.05 -6.39
N GLU A 84 0.05 8.36 -6.53
CA GLU A 84 1.21 9.07 -5.98
C GLU A 84 1.30 8.95 -4.44
N ALA A 85 0.19 9.12 -3.72
CA ALA A 85 0.18 9.02 -2.25
C ALA A 85 0.63 7.63 -1.76
N HIS A 86 0.13 6.58 -2.39
CA HIS A 86 0.54 5.20 -2.11
C HIS A 86 2.00 4.98 -2.51
N ALA A 87 2.45 5.51 -3.65
CA ALA A 87 3.84 5.41 -4.06
C ALA A 87 4.80 6.10 -3.07
N ALA A 88 4.43 7.28 -2.55
CA ALA A 88 5.19 7.97 -1.52
C ALA A 88 5.35 7.10 -0.27
N ASN A 89 4.28 6.45 0.18
CA ASN A 89 4.35 5.54 1.32
C ASN A 89 5.19 4.28 1.03
N ILE A 90 5.06 3.67 -0.14
CA ILE A 90 5.87 2.50 -0.55
C ILE A 90 7.36 2.83 -0.51
N LYS A 91 7.76 4.02 -0.96
CA LYS A 91 9.16 4.50 -0.93
C LYS A 91 9.75 4.54 0.49
N THR A 92 8.91 4.63 1.52
CA THR A 92 9.36 4.60 2.93
C THR A 92 9.55 3.19 3.48
N ILE A 93 8.96 2.19 2.83
CA ILE A 93 8.96 0.78 3.26
C ILE A 93 10.00 -0.02 2.45
N VAL A 94 10.04 0.23 1.14
CA VAL A 94 10.81 -0.58 0.19
C VAL A 94 12.12 0.13 -0.17
N PRO A 95 13.28 -0.54 0.00
CA PRO A 95 14.56 0.00 -0.44
C PRO A 95 14.61 0.28 -1.95
N VAL A 96 15.21 1.40 -2.33
CA VAL A 96 15.22 1.91 -3.71
C VAL A 96 15.93 0.98 -4.70
N GLU A 97 16.88 0.16 -4.24
CA GLU A 97 17.60 -0.81 -5.07
C GLU A 97 16.72 -1.97 -5.58
N LEU A 98 15.51 -2.13 -5.03
CA LEU A 98 14.61 -3.20 -5.41
C LEU A 98 13.79 -2.89 -6.66
N TYR A 99 13.61 -1.62 -7.02
CA TYR A 99 12.71 -1.18 -8.09
C TYR A 99 13.27 -0.02 -8.91
N SER A 100 12.74 0.15 -10.11
CA SER A 100 12.68 1.45 -10.78
C SER A 100 11.24 1.98 -10.72
N ILE A 101 11.08 3.30 -10.80
CA ILE A 101 9.75 3.92 -10.76
C ILE A 101 9.57 4.87 -11.94
N GLU A 102 8.40 4.81 -12.54
CA GLU A 102 7.93 5.73 -13.57
C GLU A 102 6.63 6.37 -13.09
N SER A 103 6.47 7.66 -13.32
CA SER A 103 5.24 8.42 -13.03
C SER A 103 4.70 9.02 -14.32
N ASN A 104 3.38 9.02 -14.48
CA ASN A 104 2.71 9.68 -15.62
C ASN A 104 2.00 10.98 -15.19
N GLU A 105 1.40 11.68 -16.15
CA GLU A 105 0.70 12.96 -15.93
C GLU A 105 -0.61 12.83 -15.12
N ASN A 106 -1.05 11.62 -14.79
CA ASN A 106 -2.29 11.36 -14.06
C ASN A 106 -2.03 10.96 -12.59
N ASP A 107 -0.86 11.33 -12.04
CA ASP A 107 -0.43 10.99 -10.68
C ASP A 107 -0.43 9.48 -10.38
N VAL A 108 -0.25 8.67 -11.44
CA VAL A 108 -0.08 7.22 -11.34
C VAL A 108 1.40 6.87 -11.44
N CYS A 109 1.86 6.09 -10.47
CA CYS A 109 3.22 5.59 -10.37
C CYS A 109 3.27 4.08 -10.63
N SER A 110 4.26 3.63 -11.40
CA SER A 110 4.53 2.22 -11.68
C SER A 110 5.89 1.83 -11.11
N PHE A 111 5.88 0.93 -10.13
CA PHE A 111 7.08 0.29 -9.59
C PHE A 111 7.43 -0.93 -10.44
N ASN A 112 8.50 -0.83 -11.21
CA ASN A 112 9.02 -1.92 -12.03
C ASN A 112 10.10 -2.68 -11.24
N VAL A 113 9.86 -3.97 -11.02
CA VAL A 113 10.65 -4.82 -10.13
C VAL A 113 11.19 -5.99 -10.92
N HIS A 114 12.51 -6.12 -10.97
CA HIS A 114 13.13 -7.26 -11.63
C HIS A 114 12.78 -8.56 -10.89
N SER A 115 12.58 -9.66 -11.61
CA SER A 115 12.26 -10.98 -11.04
C SER A 115 13.11 -11.39 -9.83
N LYS A 116 14.43 -11.13 -9.85
CA LYS A 116 15.36 -11.41 -8.75
C LYS A 116 15.06 -10.63 -7.45
N ASN A 117 14.43 -9.48 -7.55
CA ASN A 117 14.07 -8.61 -6.42
C ASN A 117 12.61 -8.81 -5.99
N TRP A 118 11.81 -9.51 -6.80
CA TRP A 118 10.36 -9.61 -6.60
C TRP A 118 9.99 -10.17 -5.25
N THR A 119 10.58 -11.29 -4.83
CA THR A 119 10.27 -11.92 -3.54
C THR A 119 10.43 -10.96 -2.37
N ARG A 120 11.55 -10.23 -2.32
CA ARG A 120 11.77 -9.27 -1.22
C ARG A 120 10.83 -8.07 -1.31
N PHE A 121 10.55 -7.59 -2.53
CA PHE A 121 9.63 -6.49 -2.75
C PHE A 121 8.19 -6.86 -2.34
N SER A 122 7.71 -8.03 -2.76
CA SER A 122 6.36 -8.51 -2.48
C SER A 122 6.16 -8.80 -1.00
N GLU A 123 7.15 -9.37 -0.31
CA GLU A 123 7.14 -9.60 1.14
C GLU A 123 7.00 -8.29 1.92
N LEU A 124 7.82 -7.28 1.60
CA LEU A 124 7.79 -5.98 2.28
C LEU A 124 6.45 -5.27 2.15
N LEU A 125 5.75 -5.47 1.02
CA LEU A 125 4.44 -4.89 0.78
C LEU A 125 3.27 -5.85 1.10
N CYS A 126 3.55 -7.03 1.64
CA CYS A 126 2.55 -8.05 1.91
C CYS A 126 1.67 -8.41 0.69
N LEU A 127 2.25 -8.33 -0.52
CA LEU A 127 1.58 -8.76 -1.74
C LEU A 127 1.47 -10.29 -1.70
N ARG A 128 0.26 -10.83 -1.87
CA ARG A 128 0.11 -12.28 -2.07
C ARG A 128 0.54 -12.61 -3.49
N ASP A 129 1.24 -13.74 -3.66
CA ASP A 129 1.77 -14.26 -4.94
C ASP A 129 0.72 -14.62 -6.01
N ARG A 130 -0.47 -14.03 -6.00
CA ARG A 130 -1.48 -14.30 -7.02
C ARG A 130 -1.34 -13.29 -8.16
N ILE A 131 -0.43 -13.60 -9.08
CA ILE A 131 -0.72 -13.46 -10.51
C ILE A 131 -1.35 -14.77 -10.97
#